data_AF-A0A0C9VN01-F1
#
_entry.id   AF-A0A0C9VN01-F1
#
_cell.length_a   1.000
_cell.length_b   1.000
_cell.length_c   1.000
_cell.angle_alpha   90.00
_cell.angle_beta   90.00
_cell.angle_gamma   90.00
#
_symmetry.space_group_name_H-M   'P 1'
#
loop_
_entity.id
_entity.type
_entity.pdbx_description
1 polymer ?
#
loop_
_entity_poly.entity_id
_entity_poly.type
_entity_poly.pdbx_seq_one_letter_code
_entity_poly.pdbx_strand_id
1 'polypeptide(L)'
;ERDALKDLPNVYSYRAFMETDKAGYIVRQWLEGNLYDRISTRPFLSPIEKKWIAFQPINGMRGARKHNISHGDIKSENILVTSWNWVYLTDFASYKPTYLPLDDPADFSFFFDTSGRRTSLQSDSTRLGTK
;
A
#
# COMPACT_ATOMS: atom_id res chain seq x y z
N GLU A 1 -4.16 0.21 14.34
CA GLU A 1 -4.06 0.52 12.90
C GLU A 1 -5.36 0.29 12.17
N ARG A 2 -5.90 -0.94 12.15
CA ARG A 2 -7.16 -1.28 11.48
C ARG A 2 -8.30 -0.30 11.76
N ASP A 3 -8.57 0.03 13.02
CA ASP A 3 -9.66 0.95 13.38
C ASP A 3 -9.41 2.39 12.90
N ALA A 4 -8.15 2.81 12.83
CA ALA A 4 -7.77 4.12 12.31
C ALA A 4 -7.86 4.21 10.78
N LEU A 5 -7.79 3.08 10.08
CA LEU A 5 -7.91 3.00 8.61
C LEU A 5 -9.35 2.74 8.14
N LYS A 6 -10.24 2.30 9.03
CA LYS A 6 -11.58 1.79 8.68
C LYS A 6 -12.46 2.84 7.98
N ASP A 7 -12.34 4.10 8.39
CA ASP A 7 -13.18 5.20 7.88
C ASP A 7 -12.48 6.02 6.79
N LEU A 8 -11.28 5.59 6.34
CA LEU A 8 -10.54 6.31 5.32
C LEU A 8 -11.03 5.96 3.91
N PRO A 9 -11.27 6.96 3.04
CA PRO A 9 -11.60 6.71 1.65
C PRO A 9 -10.40 6.06 0.94
N ASN A 10 -10.67 5.15 0.01
CA ASN A 10 -9.65 4.48 -0.82
C ASN A 10 -8.61 3.65 -0.02
N VAL A 11 -8.90 3.32 1.24
CA VAL A 11 -8.12 2.37 2.04
C VAL A 11 -9.04 1.22 2.41
N TYR A 12 -8.54 0.00 2.31
CA TYR A 12 -9.32 -1.19 2.64
C TYR A 12 -8.51 -2.19 3.45
N SER A 13 -8.83 -2.27 4.74
CA SER A 13 -8.22 -3.23 5.66
C SER A 13 -8.94 -4.58 5.64
N TYR A 14 -8.28 -5.63 6.15
CA TYR A 14 -8.93 -6.91 6.38
C TYR A 14 -10.08 -6.80 7.40
N ARG A 15 -11.08 -7.66 7.25
CA ARG A 15 -12.27 -7.73 8.12
C ARG A 15 -12.09 -8.65 9.31
N ALA A 16 -11.36 -9.75 9.14
CA ALA A 16 -11.10 -10.69 10.21
C ALA A 16 -9.71 -11.29 10.06
N PHE A 17 -9.12 -11.61 11.20
CA PHE A 17 -7.92 -12.41 11.32
C PHE A 17 -8.27 -13.61 12.19
N MET A 18 -7.90 -14.81 11.74
CA MET A 18 -8.09 -16.04 12.48
C MET A 18 -6.77 -16.78 12.50
N GLU A 19 -6.32 -17.18 13.68
CA GLU A 19 -5.11 -17.97 13.84
C GLU A 19 -5.49 -19.38 14.27
N THR A 20 -4.83 -20.36 13.68
CA THR A 20 -4.92 -21.77 14.04
C THR A 20 -3.50 -22.27 14.27
N ASP A 21 -3.35 -23.41 14.93
CA ASP A 21 -2.04 -24.03 15.18
C ASP A 21 -1.22 -24.29 13.90
N LYS A 22 -1.85 -24.27 12.73
CA LYS A 22 -1.22 -24.56 11.43
C LYS A 22 -1.01 -23.33 10.55
N ALA A 23 -1.83 -22.30 10.70
CA ALA A 23 -1.82 -21.14 9.80
C ALA A 23 -2.61 -19.94 10.37
N GLY A 24 -2.21 -18.75 9.94
CA GLY A 24 -3.01 -17.52 10.06
C GLY A 24 -3.82 -17.26 8.79
N TYR A 25 -5.09 -16.93 8.96
CA TYR A 25 -6.03 -16.59 7.90
C TYR A 25 -6.42 -15.11 8.01
N ILE A 26 -6.29 -14.38 6.91
CA ILE A 26 -6.73 -12.99 6.79
C ILE A 26 -7.92 -12.98 5.83
N VAL A 27 -9.08 -12.53 6.32
CA VAL A 27 -10.32 -12.45 5.55
C VAL A 27 -10.61 -11.01 5.18
N ARG A 28 -10.83 -10.76 3.89
CA ARG A 28 -11.25 -9.47 3.33
C ARG A 28 -12.35 -9.65 2.28
N GLN A 29 -13.05 -8.57 1.96
CA GLN A 29 -14.00 -8.58 0.84
C GLN A 29 -13.28 -8.85 -0.48
N TRP A 30 -13.90 -9.66 -1.33
CA TRP A 30 -13.44 -9.88 -2.69
C TRP A 30 -13.69 -8.63 -3.55
N LEU A 31 -12.65 -8.20 -4.27
CA LEU A 31 -12.70 -7.18 -5.32
C LEU A 31 -12.23 -7.82 -6.64
N GLU A 32 -12.65 -7.27 -7.77
CA GLU A 32 -12.50 -7.90 -9.10
C GLU A 32 -11.05 -8.27 -9.44
N GLY A 33 -10.09 -7.39 -9.12
CA GLY A 33 -8.68 -7.64 -9.40
C GLY A 33 -7.77 -6.58 -8.80
N ASN A 34 -6.47 -6.69 -9.12
CA ASN A 34 -5.47 -5.69 -8.75
C ASN A 34 -5.21 -4.72 -9.91
N LEU A 35 -4.57 -3.58 -9.61
CA LEU A 35 -4.29 -2.55 -10.60
C LEU A 35 -3.27 -3.00 -11.63
N TYR A 36 -2.32 -3.87 -11.26
CA TYR A 36 -1.28 -4.41 -12.15
C TYR A 36 -1.88 -5.16 -13.35
N ASP A 37 -2.87 -6.00 -13.10
CA ASP A 37 -3.59 -6.72 -14.16
C ASP A 37 -4.54 -5.78 -14.91
N ARG A 38 -5.22 -4.88 -14.19
CA ARG A 38 -6.21 -3.96 -14.79
C ARG A 38 -5.62 -3.03 -15.84
N ILE A 39 -4.41 -2.51 -15.63
CA ILE A 39 -3.75 -1.62 -16.60
C ILE A 39 -3.38 -2.34 -17.90
N SER A 40 -3.23 -3.66 -17.84
CA SER A 40 -2.82 -4.52 -18.96
C SER A 40 -4.01 -5.14 -19.70
N THR A 41 -5.22 -5.04 -19.12
CA THR A 41 -6.42 -5.68 -19.65
C THR A 41 -7.23 -4.73 -20.53
N ARG A 42 -7.83 -5.26 -21.61
CA ARG A 42 -8.74 -4.51 -22.48
C ARG A 42 -10.15 -4.44 -21.88
N PRO A 43 -10.89 -3.33 -22.08
CA PRO A 43 -10.48 -2.11 -22.77
C PRO A 43 -9.44 -1.32 -21.97
N PHE A 44 -8.46 -0.75 -22.68
CA PHE A 44 -7.42 0.05 -22.07
C PHE A 44 -7.99 1.33 -21.48
N LEU A 45 -7.43 1.74 -20.34
CA LEU A 45 -7.81 2.98 -19.68
C LEU A 45 -7.46 4.19 -20.55
N SER A 46 -8.45 5.07 -20.73
CA SER A 46 -8.26 6.39 -21.30
C SER A 46 -7.36 7.26 -20.41
N PRO A 47 -6.78 8.36 -20.94
CA PRO A 47 -5.96 9.26 -20.15
C PRO A 47 -6.68 9.85 -18.92
N ILE A 48 -8.00 10.08 -19.02
CA ILE A 48 -8.79 10.61 -17.91
C ILE A 48 -9.00 9.56 -16.81
N GLU A 49 -9.27 8.31 -17.18
CA GLU A 49 -9.41 7.22 -16.21
C GLU A 49 -8.09 6.93 -15.48
N LYS A 50 -6.95 7.00 -16.19
CA LYS A 50 -5.63 6.87 -15.54
C LYS A 50 -5.40 7.96 -14.50
N LYS A 51 -5.75 9.22 -14.81
CA LYS A 51 -5.64 10.33 -13.86
C LYS A 51 -6.57 10.13 -12.66
N TRP A 52 -7.80 9.67 -12.90
CA TRP A 52 -8.78 9.36 -11.85
C TRP A 52 -8.29 8.24 -10.92
N ILE A 53 -7.78 7.16 -11.49
CA ILE A 53 -7.19 6.05 -10.74
C ILE A 53 -5.96 6.51 -9.96
N ALA A 54 -5.10 7.36 -10.52
CA ALA A 54 -3.93 7.87 -9.79
C ALA A 54 -4.30 8.79 -8.61
N PHE A 55 -5.36 9.57 -8.74
CA PHE A 55 -5.82 10.48 -7.69
C PHE A 55 -6.30 9.75 -6.42
N GLN A 56 -6.97 8.61 -6.60
CA GLN A 56 -7.61 7.86 -5.50
C GLN A 56 -6.60 7.32 -4.45
N PRO A 57 -5.51 6.60 -4.79
CA PRO A 57 -4.49 6.17 -3.84
C PRO A 57 -3.79 7.34 -3.16
N ILE A 58 -3.55 8.44 -3.87
CA ILE A 58 -2.96 9.66 -3.27
C ILE A 58 -3.87 10.19 -2.17
N ASN A 59 -5.18 10.21 -2.39
CA ASN A 59 -6.15 10.63 -1.38
C ASN A 59 -6.20 9.67 -0.18
N GLY A 60 -6.18 8.36 -0.43
CA GLY A 60 -6.12 7.35 0.63
C GLY A 60 -4.84 7.45 1.48
N MET A 61 -3.69 7.60 0.83
CA MET A 61 -2.40 7.81 1.50
C MET A 61 -2.37 9.10 2.31
N ARG A 62 -2.95 10.19 1.79
CA ARG A 62 -3.09 11.45 2.55
C ARG A 62 -3.93 11.23 3.81
N GLY A 63 -5.01 10.44 3.72
CA GLY A 63 -5.79 10.00 4.87
C GLY A 63 -4.93 9.24 5.87
N ALA A 64 -4.25 8.18 5.44
CA ALA A 64 -3.42 7.34 6.30
C ALA A 64 -2.31 8.14 6.99
N ARG A 65 -1.68 9.08 6.26
CA ARG A 65 -0.65 9.99 6.79
C ARG A 65 -1.16 10.84 7.95
N LYS A 66 -2.42 11.33 7.90
CA LYS A 66 -3.02 12.10 9.00
C LYS A 66 -3.16 11.28 10.29
N HIS A 67 -3.25 9.96 10.17
CA HIS A 67 -3.26 9.04 11.30
C HIS A 67 -1.86 8.51 11.66
N ASN A 68 -0.79 9.10 11.09
CA ASN A 68 0.60 8.65 11.23
C ASN A 68 0.84 7.19 10.80
N ILE A 69 0.04 6.69 9.85
CA ILE A 69 0.19 5.34 9.32
C ILE A 69 0.86 5.41 7.94
N SER A 70 1.98 4.71 7.81
CA SER A 70 2.67 4.50 6.55
C SER A 70 2.26 3.15 5.96
N HIS A 71 1.99 3.10 4.66
CA HIS A 71 1.62 1.84 3.99
C HIS A 71 2.79 0.85 3.89
N GLY A 72 4.00 1.32 3.63
CA GLY A 72 5.23 0.50 3.60
C GLY A 72 5.39 -0.45 2.40
N ASP A 73 4.37 -0.62 1.54
CA ASP A 73 4.40 -1.57 0.41
C ASP A 73 3.51 -1.11 -0.75
N ILE A 74 3.67 0.14 -1.19
CA ILE A 74 2.87 0.69 -2.30
C ILE A 74 3.35 0.09 -3.62
N LYS A 75 2.51 -0.76 -4.19
CA LYS A 75 2.70 -1.37 -5.51
C LYS A 75 1.35 -1.65 -6.15
N SER A 76 1.32 -1.75 -7.48
CA SER A 76 0.10 -1.98 -8.26
C SER A 76 -0.67 -3.26 -7.87
N GLU A 77 0.01 -4.23 -7.27
CA GLU A 77 -0.53 -5.49 -6.79
C GLU A 77 -1.31 -5.33 -5.47
N ASN A 78 -0.91 -4.35 -4.64
CA ASN A 78 -1.57 -4.00 -3.38
C ASN A 78 -2.62 -2.89 -3.57
N ILE A 79 -2.94 -2.57 -4.82
CA ILE A 79 -4.03 -1.66 -5.17
C ILE A 79 -5.11 -2.51 -5.81
N LEU A 80 -6.21 -2.71 -5.11
CA LEU A 80 -7.36 -3.44 -5.65
C LEU A 80 -8.28 -2.51 -6.43
N VAL A 81 -8.92 -3.07 -7.45
CA VAL A 81 -9.80 -2.35 -8.36
C VAL A 81 -11.18 -3.01 -8.38
N THR A 82 -12.21 -2.19 -8.45
CA THR A 82 -13.61 -2.61 -8.65
C THR A 82 -14.00 -2.54 -10.13
N SER A 83 -15.15 -3.12 -10.47
CA SER A 83 -15.73 -3.08 -11.82
C SER A 83 -16.11 -1.70 -12.34
N TRP A 84 -16.06 -0.68 -11.47
CA TRP A 84 -16.31 0.71 -11.83
C TRP A 84 -15.04 1.58 -11.72
N ASN A 85 -13.85 0.96 -11.81
CA ASN A 85 -12.54 1.63 -11.72
C ASN A 85 -12.31 2.41 -10.41
N TRP A 86 -13.04 2.11 -9.33
CA TRP A 86 -12.67 2.54 -7.99
C TRP A 86 -11.51 1.71 -7.48
N VAL A 87 -10.58 2.35 -6.78
CA VAL A 87 -9.39 1.69 -6.27
C VAL A 87 -9.24 1.84 -4.77
N TYR A 88 -8.66 0.80 -4.16
CA TYR A 88 -8.44 0.71 -2.73
C TYR A 88 -7.03 0.21 -2.45
N LEU A 89 -6.32 0.92 -1.57
CA LEU A 89 -5.04 0.49 -1.00
C LEU A 89 -5.29 -0.65 0.00
N THR A 90 -4.56 -1.75 -0.16
CA THR A 90 -4.65 -2.92 0.72
C THR A 90 -3.28 -3.34 1.23
N ASP A 91 -3.26 -4.29 2.17
CA ASP A 91 -2.03 -4.99 2.57
C ASP A 91 -0.94 -4.02 3.10
N PHE A 92 -1.35 -3.20 4.07
CA PHE A 92 -0.45 -2.30 4.77
C PHE A 92 0.62 -3.12 5.50
N ALA A 93 1.88 -2.81 5.19
CA ALA A 93 3.06 -3.41 5.79
C ALA A 93 3.62 -2.49 6.87
N SER A 94 2.78 -2.16 7.84
CA SER A 94 3.10 -1.31 9.00
C SER A 94 4.17 -1.90 9.93
N TYR A 95 4.49 -3.18 9.77
CA TYR A 95 5.65 -3.82 10.41
C TYR A 95 6.99 -3.37 9.78
N LYS A 96 6.98 -2.79 8.58
CA LYS A 96 8.21 -2.26 7.97
C LYS A 96 8.61 -0.96 8.69
N PRO A 97 9.89 -0.81 9.05
CA PRO A 97 10.35 0.38 9.75
C PRO A 97 10.14 1.61 8.87
N THR A 98 9.61 2.68 9.48
CA THR A 98 9.36 3.96 8.78
C THR A 98 10.67 4.74 8.56
N TYR A 99 11.71 4.41 9.32
CA TYR A 99 13.05 4.97 9.20
C TYR A 99 14.05 3.82 9.08
N LEU A 100 14.89 3.87 8.05
CA LEU A 100 16.00 2.95 7.88
C LEU A 100 17.29 3.67 8.29
N PRO A 101 18.14 3.06 9.13
CA PRO A 101 19.46 3.61 9.40
C PRO A 101 20.27 3.65 8.09
N LEU A 102 20.91 4.80 7.83
CA LEU A 102 21.75 4.98 6.63
C LEU A 102 23.03 4.12 6.68
N ASP A 103 23.43 3.72 7.88
CA ASP A 103 24.73 3.10 8.15
C ASP A 103 24.68 1.56 8.17
N ASP A 104 23.48 0.94 8.17
CA ASP A 104 23.32 -0.51 8.15
C ASP A 104 22.22 -0.94 7.16
N PRO A 105 22.57 -1.59 6.04
CA PRO A 105 21.62 -2.06 5.05
C PRO A 105 20.89 -3.36 5.45
N ALA A 106 21.21 -3.99 6.60
CA ALA A 106 20.61 -5.26 7.01
C ALA A 106 19.08 -5.20 7.12
N ASP A 107 18.54 -4.13 7.70
CA ASP A 107 17.10 -3.90 7.80
C ASP A 107 16.46 -3.71 6.43
N PHE A 108 17.16 -3.06 5.49
CA PHE A 108 16.68 -2.91 4.12
C PHE A 108 16.56 -4.27 3.43
N SER A 109 17.62 -5.08 3.49
CA SER A 109 17.61 -6.41 2.89
C SER A 109 16.55 -7.32 3.50
N PHE A 110 16.36 -7.26 4.81
CA PHE A 110 15.35 -8.07 5.51
C PHE A 110 13.91 -7.74 5.07
N PHE A 111 13.55 -6.45 5.00
CA PHE A 111 12.17 -6.02 4.74
C PHE A 111 11.82 -5.77 3.26
N PHE A 112 12.81 -5.53 2.39
CA PHE A 112 12.57 -5.03 1.02
C PHE A 112 13.22 -5.86 -0.11
N ASP A 113 14.24 -6.66 0.17
CA ASP A 113 14.98 -7.41 -0.88
C ASP A 113 14.43 -8.82 -1.13
N THR A 114 13.45 -9.27 -0.34
CA THR A 114 12.88 -10.62 -0.42
C THR A 114 12.08 -10.90 -1.70
N SER A 115 11.79 -9.90 -2.53
CA SER A 115 10.90 -10.04 -3.70
C SER A 115 11.59 -10.08 -5.06
N GLY A 116 12.93 -9.94 -5.13
CA GLY A 116 13.68 -9.93 -6.39
C GLY A 116 13.31 -8.78 -7.36
N ARG A 117 12.57 -7.78 -6.88
CA ARG A 117 12.15 -6.60 -7.65
C ARG A 117 12.81 -5.36 -7.07
N ARG A 118 13.24 -4.45 -7.96
CA ARG A 118 13.83 -3.16 -7.58
C ARG A 118 12.84 -2.34 -6.74
N THR A 119 13.11 -2.23 -5.45
CA THR A 119 12.46 -1.29 -4.54
C THR A 119 13.24 0.02 -4.57
N SER A 120 12.57 1.14 -4.86
CA SER A 120 13.18 2.47 -4.82
C SER A 120 12.64 3.27 -3.65
N LEU A 121 13.55 3.77 -2.81
CA LEU A 121 13.26 4.77 -1.79
C LEU A 121 13.60 6.15 -2.35
N GLN A 122 12.72 7.13 -2.16
CA GLN A 122 13.06 8.53 -2.30
C GLN A 122 13.44 9.05 -0.92
N SER A 123 14.70 9.46 -0.75
CA SER A 123 15.17 10.07 0.48
C SER A 123 14.59 11.49 0.60
N ASP A 124 13.82 11.74 1.65
CA ASP A 124 13.46 13.10 2.05
C ASP A 124 14.67 13.72 2.76
N SER A 125 15.41 14.60 2.05
CA SER A 125 16.54 15.34 2.62
C SER A 125 16.14 16.52 3.51
N THR A 126 14.85 16.72 3.77
CA THR A 126 14.35 17.84 4.57
C THR A 126 14.09 17.43 6.02
N ARG A 127 15.18 17.30 6.79
CA ARG A 127 15.25 17.58 8.24
C ARG A 127 16.71 17.54 8.72
N LEU A 128 17.55 18.41 8.14
CA LEU A 128 18.76 18.88 8.83
C LEU A 128 18.43 20.21 9.51
N GLY A 129 18.67 20.28 10.82
CA GLY A 129 18.45 21.44 11.68
C GLY A 129 17.11 21.30 12.43
N THR A 130 17.06 21.25 13.75
CA THR A 130 17.83 22.00 14.74
C THR A 130 17.75 21.32 16.11
N LYS A 131 18.93 21.24 16.75
CA LYS A 131 19.26 21.11 18.18
C LYS A 131 18.58 20.03 19.01
#